data_AF-A0A938FVE0-F1
#
_entry.id   AF-A0A938FVE0-F1
#
_cell.length_a   1.000
_cell.length_b   1.000
_cell.length_c   1.000
_cell.angle_alpha   90.00
_cell.angle_beta   90.00
_cell.angle_gamma   90.00
#
_symmetry.space_group_name_H-M   'P 1'
#
loop_
_entity.id
_entity.type
_entity.pdbx_description
1 polymer ?
#
loop_
_entity_poly.entity_id
_entity_poly.type
_entity_poly.pdbx_seq_one_letter_code
_entity_poly.pdbx_strand_id
1 'polypeptide(L)' 'MPQLGFSELIIILGIAVLLFGGRKIPEVAKGLGEGIRNFKHALKGDEKVDEKKQA' A
#
# COMPACT_ATOMS: atom_id res chain seq x y z
N MET A 1 11.00 -27.93 -7.67
CA MET A 1 11.13 -26.58 -7.10
C MET A 1 9.85 -26.28 -6.34
N PRO A 2 9.88 -25.89 -5.05
CA PRO A 2 8.67 -25.40 -4.39
C PRO A 2 8.19 -24.19 -5.18
N GLN A 3 7.06 -24.37 -5.81
CA GLN A 3 6.38 -23.38 -6.60
C GLN A 3 5.57 -22.60 -5.58
N LEU A 4 5.99 -21.36 -5.30
CA LEU A 4 5.28 -20.43 -4.43
C LEU A 4 3.88 -20.20 -5.01
N GLY A 5 3.01 -21.16 -4.73
CA GLY A 5 1.65 -21.20 -5.19
C GLY A 5 0.77 -20.41 -4.25
N PHE A 6 -0.46 -20.21 -4.70
CA PHE A 6 -1.48 -19.53 -3.91
C PHE A 6 -1.66 -20.14 -2.50
N SER A 7 -1.49 -21.46 -2.38
CA SER A 7 -1.55 -22.19 -1.11
C SER A 7 -0.47 -21.77 -0.11
N GLU A 8 0.79 -21.67 -0.51
CA GLU A 8 1.87 -21.22 0.39
C GLU A 8 1.67 -19.76 0.80
N LEU A 9 1.21 -18.90 -0.12
CA LEU A 9 0.93 -17.50 0.19
C LEU A 9 -0.16 -17.36 1.28
N ILE A 10 -1.21 -18.19 1.22
CA ILE A 10 -2.26 -18.21 2.24
C ILE A 10 -1.72 -18.66 3.60
N ILE A 11 -0.85 -19.68 3.64
CA ILE A 11 -0.25 -20.16 4.89
C ILE A 11 0.60 -19.06 5.53
N ILE A 12 1.45 -18.40 4.73
CA ILE A 12 2.28 -17.28 5.19
C ILE A 12 1.40 -16.14 5.71
N LEU A 13 0.35 -15.79 4.97
CA LEU A 13 -0.60 -14.75 5.37
C LEU A 13 -1.32 -15.12 6.68
N GLY A 14 -1.70 -16.38 6.85
CA GLY A 14 -2.30 -16.90 8.08
C GLY A 14 -1.36 -16.77 9.28
N ILE A 15 -0.09 -17.14 9.13
CA ILE A 15 0.93 -16.98 10.18
C ILE A 15 1.17 -15.50 10.48
N ALA A 16 1.28 -14.65 9.45
CA ALA A 16 1.43 -13.21 9.64
C ALA A 16 0.24 -12.61 10.40
N VAL A 17 -0.99 -13.01 10.07
CA VAL A 17 -2.20 -12.60 10.81
C VAL A 17 -2.20 -13.12 12.25
N LEU A 18 -1.63 -14.30 12.53
CA LEU A 18 -1.53 -14.82 13.90
C LEU A 18 -0.50 -14.03 14.74
N LEU A 19 0.64 -13.65 14.14
CA LEU A 19 1.70 -12.88 14.81
C LEU A 19 1.32 -11.42 15.02
N PHE A 20 0.78 -10.77 13.98
CA PHE A 20 0.41 -9.35 14.04
C PHE A 20 -1.02 -9.15 14.56
N GLY A 21 -1.87 -10.16 14.51
CA GLY A 21 -3.30 -10.05 14.81
C GLY A 21 -4.09 -9.45 13.65
N GLY A 22 -5.29 -9.98 13.39
CA GLY A 22 -6.15 -9.52 12.29
C GLY A 22 -6.55 -8.04 12.35
N ARG A 23 -6.38 -7.37 13.50
CA ARG A 23 -6.64 -5.93 13.68
C ARG A 23 -5.47 -5.02 13.29
N LYS A 24 -4.22 -5.49 13.34
CA LYS A 24 -3.05 -4.65 13.01
C LYS A 24 -2.81 -4.54 11.50
N ILE A 25 -3.14 -5.58 10.73
CA ILE A 25 -3.04 -5.54 9.26
C ILE A 25 -3.84 -4.36 8.66
N PRO A 26 -5.13 -4.15 8.98
CA PRO A 26 -5.89 -3.01 8.44
C PRO A 26 -5.42 -1.66 8.98
N GLU A 27 -4.88 -1.59 10.20
CA GLU A 27 -4.31 -0.37 10.77
C GLU A 27 -3.05 0.08 10.03
N VAL A 28 -2.12 -0.87 9.79
CA VAL A 28 -0.91 -0.65 8.99
C VAL A 28 -1.26 -0.33 7.54
N ALA A 29 -2.22 -1.03 6.94
CA ALA A 29 -2.67 -0.77 5.58
C ALA A 29 -3.29 0.63 5.42
N LYS A 30 -4.07 1.10 6.41
CA LYS A 30 -4.60 2.46 6.43
C LYS A 30 -3.48 3.49 6.50
N GLY A 31 -2.53 3.35 7.43
CA GLY A 31 -1.40 4.28 7.56
C GLY A 31 -0.51 4.34 6.31
N LEU A 32 -0.18 3.17 5.74
CA LEU A 32 0.57 3.09 4.48
C LEU A 32 -0.24 3.66 3.30
N GLY A 33 -1.54 3.37 3.22
CA GLY A 33 -2.42 3.87 2.17
C GLY A 33 -2.56 5.39 2.18
N GLU A 34 -2.71 5.98 3.36
CA GLU A 34 -2.73 7.44 3.53
C GLU A 34 -1.37 8.06 3.17
N GLY A 35 -0.27 7.45 3.60
CA GLY A 35 1.09 7.89 3.24
C GLY A 35 1.33 7.87 1.73
N ILE A 36 1.02 6.75 1.06
CA ILE A 36 1.15 6.61 -0.39
C ILE A 36 0.21 7.60 -1.11
N ARG A 37 -1.01 7.79 -0.62
CA ARG A 37 -1.97 8.75 -1.19
C ARG A 37 -1.44 10.17 -1.10
N ASN A 38 -0.96 10.61 0.06
CA ASN A 38 -0.38 11.93 0.25
C ASN A 38 0.90 12.11 -0.58
N PHE A 39 1.76 11.09 -0.66
CA PHE A 39 2.94 11.10 -1.50
C PHE A 39 2.58 11.27 -2.98
N LYS A 40 1.58 10.51 -3.46
CA LYS A 40 1.08 10.62 -4.84
C LYS A 40 0.41 11.96 -5.12
N HIS A 41 -0.27 12.55 -4.13
CA HIS A 41 -0.86 13.88 -4.25
C HIS A 41 0.20 14.99 -4.29
N ALA A 42 1.26 14.88 -3.50
CA ALA A 42 2.39 15.82 -3.55
C ALA A 42 3.10 15.76 -4.91
N LEU A 43 3.37 14.55 -5.41
CA LEU A 43 3.98 14.36 -6.73
C LEU A 43 3.07 14.86 -7.87
N LYS A 44 1.75 14.65 -7.80
CA LYS A 44 0.79 15.17 -8.79
C LYS A 44 0.50 16.67 -8.65
N GLY A 45 0.71 17.24 -7.47
CA GLY A 45 0.57 18.68 -7.21
C GLY A 45 1.58 19.48 -8.03
N ASP A 46 2.80 18.94 -8.20
CA ASP A 46 3.82 19.47 -9.10
C ASP A 46 3.40 19.38 -10.59
N GLU A 47 2.79 18.26 -11.01
CA GLU A 47 2.33 18.06 -12.41
C GLU A 47 1.18 18.99 -12.86
N LYS A 48 0.38 19.55 -11.94
CA LYS A 48 -0.78 20.39 -12.30
C LYS A 48 -0.52 21.89 -12.26
N VAL A 49 0.65 22.33 -11.80
CA VAL A 49 0.99 23.76 -11.71
C VAL A 49 1.59 24.28 -13.02
N ASP A 50 1.98 23.41 -13.96
CA ASP A 50 2.59 23.80 -15.23
C ASP A 50 1.58 24.18 -16.35
N GLU A 51 0.28 23.89 -16.21
CA GLU A 51 -0.70 24.11 -17.30
C GLU A 51 -1.57 25.39 -17.16
N LYS A 52 -1.34 26.24 -16.15
CA LYS A 52 -2.15 27.47 -15.94
C LYS A 52 -1.36 28.79 -15.90
N LYS A 53 -0.14 28.81 -16.46
CA LYS A 53 0.65 30.05 -16.56
C LYS A 53 1.21 30.37 -17.96
N GLN A 54 0.61 29.82 -19.02
CA GLN A 54 0.83 30.27 -20.40
C GLN A 54 -0.49 30.22 -21.19
N ALA A 55 -1.32 31.25 -21.07
CA ALA A 55 -2.31 31.71 -22.06
C ALA A 55 -2.89 33.05 -21.61
#